data_AF-A0A7C1QJL0-F1
#
_entry.id   AF-A0A7C1QJL0-F1
#
_cell.length_a   1.000
_cell.length_b   1.000
_cell.length_c   1.000
_cell.angle_alpha   90.00
_cell.angle_beta   90.00
_cell.angle_gamma   90.00
#
_symmetry.space_group_name_H-M   'P 1'
#
loop_
_entity.id
_entity.type
_entity.pdbx_description
1 polymer ?
#
loop_
_entity_poly.entity_id
_entity_poly.type
_entity_poly.pdbx_seq_one_letter_code
_entity_poly.pdbx_strand_id
1 'polypeptide(L)'
;MRFWKDKQGNKLTRKEFMERWKGGIQSVTARQQSRITVTSTKIILLGVFCGIVIAIYNIQKLWWVLIILLGVAGVTSVQLLGAIQKRNVFEKIDKMQKEVLEND
;
A
#
# COMPACT_ATOMS: atom_id res chain seq x y z
N MET A 1 -18.73 23.92 -9.06
CA MET A 1 -18.79 22.45 -8.87
C MET A 1 -18.85 21.74 -10.23
N ARG A 2 -17.72 21.24 -10.74
CA ARG A 2 -17.67 20.45 -12.00
C ARG A 2 -16.60 19.35 -11.85
N PHE A 3 -16.90 18.34 -11.03
CA PHE A 3 -15.95 17.27 -10.69
C PHE A 3 -16.07 16.03 -11.58
N TRP A 4 -16.95 16.03 -12.59
CA TRP A 4 -17.31 14.85 -13.39
C TRP A 4 -17.22 15.12 -14.90
N LYS A 5 -16.05 15.56 -15.37
CA LYS A 5 -15.75 15.64 -16.80
C LYS A 5 -14.50 14.82 -17.12
N ASP A 6 -14.50 14.11 -18.23
CA ASP A 6 -13.28 13.46 -18.74
C ASP A 6 -12.32 14.50 -19.33
N LYS A 7 -11.10 14.07 -19.72
CA LYS A 7 -10.09 14.94 -20.34
C LYS A 7 -10.54 15.59 -21.67
N GLN A 8 -11.65 15.11 -22.26
CA GLN A 8 -12.25 15.61 -23.50
C GLN A 8 -13.53 16.44 -23.25
N GLY A 9 -13.89 16.67 -21.98
CA GLY A 9 -15.00 17.54 -21.60
C GLY A 9 -16.38 16.87 -21.53
N ASN A 10 -16.47 15.56 -21.74
CA ASN A 10 -17.72 14.79 -21.69
C ASN A 10 -18.17 14.54 -20.25
N LYS A 11 -19.48 14.63 -20.00
CA LYS A 11 -20.09 14.40 -18.69
C LYS A 11 -19.98 12.90 -18.37
N LEU A 12 -19.14 12.55 -17.41
CA LEU A 12 -19.03 11.17 -16.94
C LEU A 12 -20.18 10.86 -15.98
N THR A 13 -20.98 9.86 -16.31
CA THR A 13 -21.98 9.35 -15.37
C THR A 13 -21.26 8.65 -14.21
N ARG A 14 -21.84 8.67 -13.00
CA ARG A 14 -21.24 7.99 -11.83
C ARG A 14 -20.89 6.52 -12.09
N LYS A 15 -21.70 5.84 -12.91
CA LYS A 15 -21.48 4.44 -13.33
C LYS A 15 -20.22 4.30 -14.20
N GLU A 16 -20.07 5.10 -15.24
CA GLU A 16 -18.91 5.07 -16.15
C GLU A 16 -17.61 5.46 -15.45
N PHE A 17 -17.66 6.43 -14.53
CA PHE A 17 -16.51 6.76 -13.70
C PHE A 17 -16.09 5.57 -12.84
N MET A 18 -17.06 4.87 -12.24
CA MET A 18 -16.77 3.72 -11.38
C MET A 18 -16.26 2.52 -12.17
N GLU A 19 -16.75 2.30 -13.40
CA GLU A 19 -16.19 1.32 -14.33
C GLU A 19 -14.76 1.66 -14.73
N ARG A 20 -14.47 2.91 -15.12
CA ARG A 20 -13.11 3.34 -15.47
C ARG A 20 -12.16 3.31 -14.27
N TRP A 21 -12.65 3.65 -13.09
CA TRP A 21 -11.89 3.57 -11.85
C TRP A 21 -11.60 2.11 -11.45
N LYS A 22 -12.59 1.22 -11.54
CA LYS A 22 -12.44 -0.21 -11.28
C LYS A 22 -11.52 -0.87 -12.31
N GLY A 23 -11.65 -0.53 -13.59
CA GLY A 23 -10.74 -0.97 -14.65
C GLY A 23 -9.32 -0.47 -14.44
N GLY A 24 -9.16 0.79 -14.02
CA GLY A 24 -7.87 1.35 -13.62
C GLY A 24 -7.22 0.60 -12.46
N ILE A 25 -7.99 0.26 -11.42
CA ILE A 25 -7.52 -0.52 -10.27
C ILE A 25 -7.19 -1.96 -10.65
N GLN A 26 -8.00 -2.59 -11.49
CA GLN A 26 -7.74 -3.94 -11.99
C GLN A 26 -6.51 -3.99 -12.91
N SER A 27 -6.21 -2.89 -13.62
CA SER A 27 -5.02 -2.78 -14.46
C SER A 27 -3.72 -2.56 -13.67
N VAL A 28 -3.80 -2.27 -12.36
CA VAL A 28 -2.61 -2.17 -11.51
C VAL A 28 -1.97 -3.54 -11.39
N THR A 29 -0.79 -3.71 -11.99
CA THR A 29 -0.02 -4.95 -11.93
C THR A 29 0.30 -5.31 -10.48
N ALA A 30 0.28 -6.61 -10.13
CA ALA A 30 0.61 -7.10 -8.79
C ALA A 30 1.94 -6.53 -8.24
N ARG A 31 2.92 -6.30 -9.13
CA ARG A 31 4.21 -5.67 -8.81
C ARG A 31 4.08 -4.20 -8.41
N GLN A 32 3.21 -3.43 -9.07
CA GLN A 32 2.93 -2.04 -8.72
C GLN A 32 2.17 -1.96 -7.40
N GLN A 33 1.20 -2.85 -7.19
CA GLN A 33 0.48 -2.94 -5.92
C GLN A 33 1.43 -3.27 -4.76
N SER A 34 2.32 -4.26 -4.95
CA SER A 34 3.34 -4.61 -3.95
C SER A 34 4.28 -3.44 -3.65
N ARG A 35 4.72 -2.69 -4.67
CA ARG A 35 5.57 -1.50 -4.47
C ARG A 35 4.84 -0.41 -3.68
N ILE A 36 3.59 -0.13 -4.02
CA ILE A 36 2.76 0.86 -3.30
C ILE A 36 2.59 0.43 -1.84
N THR A 37 2.27 -0.83 -1.58
CA THR A 37 2.16 -1.37 -0.22
C THR A 37 3.45 -1.16 0.57
N VAL A 38 4.62 -1.49 0.01
CA VAL A 38 5.90 -1.26 0.70
C VAL A 38 6.11 0.22 1.05
N THR A 39 5.84 1.13 0.12
CA THR A 39 5.98 2.58 0.38
C THR A 39 4.99 3.07 1.44
N SER A 40 3.73 2.65 1.35
CA SER A 40 2.69 3.03 2.32
C SER A 40 3.00 2.49 3.72
N THR A 41 3.42 1.23 3.83
CA THR A 41 3.80 0.62 5.12
C THR A 41 5.00 1.34 5.75
N LYS A 42 5.96 1.86 4.97
CA LYS A 42 7.04 2.71 5.48
C LYS A 42 6.54 4.02 6.10
N ILE A 43 5.57 4.67 5.46
CA ILE A 43 4.97 5.91 5.96
C ILE A 43 4.20 5.63 7.26
N ILE A 44 3.45 4.53 7.31
CA ILE A 44 2.75 4.10 8.53
C ILE A 44 3.75 3.86 9.65
N LEU A 45 4.87 3.18 9.38
CA LEU A 45 5.92 2.93 10.36
C LEU A 45 6.48 4.25 10.94
N LEU A 46 6.73 5.26 10.09
CA LEU A 46 7.14 6.59 10.52
C LEU A 46 6.10 7.26 11.43
N GLY A 47 4.82 7.19 11.07
CA GLY A 47 3.72 7.72 11.90
C GLY A 47 3.63 7.02 13.26
N VAL A 48 3.84 5.71 13.30
CA VAL A 48 3.88 4.92 14.54
C VAL A 48 5.08 5.35 15.40
N PHE A 49 6.26 5.54 14.82
CA PHE A 49 7.43 6.06 15.55
C PHE A 49 7.19 7.44 16.15
N CYS A 50 6.62 8.38 15.38
CA CYS A 50 6.24 9.70 15.91
C CYS A 50 5.20 9.57 17.04
N GLY A 51 4.20 8.71 16.88
CA GLY A 51 3.19 8.43 17.90
C GLY A 51 3.80 7.88 19.19
N ILE A 52 4.78 6.98 19.09
CA ILE A 52 5.51 6.43 20.24
C ILE A 52 6.27 7.55 20.96
N VAL A 53 7.00 8.41 20.24
CA VAL A 53 7.75 9.52 20.84
C VAL A 53 6.81 10.46 21.61
N ILE A 54 5.67 10.82 21.04
CA ILE A 54 4.68 11.68 21.70
C ILE A 54 4.05 10.97 22.92
N ALA A 55 3.75 9.68 22.80
CA ALA A 55 3.19 8.89 23.90
C ALA A 55 4.17 8.73 25.06
N ILE A 56 5.47 8.61 24.78
CA ILE A 56 6.54 8.59 25.81
C ILE A 56 6.62 9.94 26.52
N TYR A 57 6.52 11.05 25.78
CA TYR A 57 6.56 12.39 26.38
C TYR A 57 5.36 12.64 27.32
N ASN A 58 4.22 11.99 27.07
CA ASN A 58 2.98 12.15 27.85
C ASN A 58 2.56 10.86 28.57
N ILE A 59 3.54 10.10 29.08
CA ILE A 59 3.36 8.71 29.54
C ILE A 59 2.36 8.56 30.69
N GLN A 60 2.24 9.56 31.56
CA GLN A 60 1.32 9.54 32.70
C GLN A 60 -0.16 9.49 32.27
N LYS A 61 -0.47 9.99 31.07
CA LYS A 61 -1.84 10.02 30.50
C LYS A 61 -2.02 8.97 29.41
N LEU A 62 -0.95 8.62 28.68
CA LEU A 62 -0.99 7.84 27.45
C LEU A 62 -0.30 6.47 27.53
N TRP A 63 0.00 5.95 28.73
CA TRP A 63 0.62 4.63 28.92
C TRP A 63 -0.10 3.50 28.14
N TRP A 64 -1.43 3.45 28.15
CA TRP A 64 -2.19 2.44 27.38
C TRP A 64 -2.01 2.59 25.86
N VAL A 65 -1.96 3.83 25.38
CA VAL A 65 -1.72 4.14 23.96
C VAL A 65 -0.31 3.71 23.55
N LEU A 66 0.67 3.84 24.44
CA LEU A 66 2.05 3.39 24.22
C LEU A 66 2.14 1.87 24.04
N ILE A 67 1.41 1.09 24.86
CA ILE A 67 1.33 -0.37 24.68
C ILE A 67 0.74 -0.73 23.31
N ILE A 68 -0.35 -0.08 22.91
CA ILE A 68 -0.98 -0.31 21.61
C ILE A 68 -0.02 0.05 20.47
N LEU A 69 0.65 1.20 20.55
CA LEU A 69 1.61 1.65 19.55
C LEU A 69 2.79 0.68 19.41
N LEU A 70 3.28 0.09 20.50
CA LEU A 70 4.31 -0.95 20.45
C LEU A 70 3.80 -2.23 19.75
N GLY A 71 2.58 -2.66 20.06
CA GLY A 71 1.95 -3.80 19.37
C GLY A 71 1.78 -3.53 17.86
N VAL A 72 1.31 -2.34 17.50
CA VAL A 72 1.16 -1.91 16.10
C VAL A 72 2.52 -1.80 15.41
N ALA A 73 3.57 -1.31 16.09
CA ALA A 73 4.91 -1.26 15.54
C ALA A 73 5.44 -2.66 15.18
N GLY A 74 5.21 -3.64 16.06
CA GLY A 74 5.54 -5.05 15.79
C GLY A 74 4.81 -5.61 14.58
N VAL A 75 3.48 -5.47 14.53
CA VAL A 75 2.66 -5.95 13.40
C VAL A 75 3.06 -5.27 12.08
N THR A 76 3.28 -3.95 12.11
CA THR A 76 3.65 -3.19 10.91
C THR A 76 5.04 -3.58 10.40
N SER A 77 5.97 -3.92 11.30
CA SER A 77 7.29 -4.44 10.93
C SER A 77 7.20 -5.80 10.24
N VAL A 78 6.37 -6.72 10.76
CA VAL A 78 6.11 -8.02 10.12
C VAL A 78 5.43 -7.84 8.76
N GLN A 79 4.47 -6.90 8.64
CA GLN A 79 3.85 -6.57 7.36
C GLN A 79 4.86 -6.04 6.34
N LEU A 80 5.82 -5.22 6.78
CA LEU A 80 6.88 -4.69 5.92
C LEU A 80 7.75 -5.83 5.36
N LEU A 81 8.14 -6.77 6.23
CA LEU A 81 8.90 -7.96 5.83
C LEU A 81 8.13 -8.84 4.86
N GLY A 82 6.85 -9.12 5.14
CA GLY A 82 5.98 -9.89 4.24
C GLY A 82 5.77 -9.21 2.88
N ALA A 83 5.68 -7.88 2.86
CA ALA A 83 5.57 -7.11 1.62
C ALA A 83 6.86 -7.17 0.78
N ILE A 84 8.02 -7.15 1.42
CA ILE A 84 9.33 -7.32 0.76
C ILE A 84 9.47 -8.75 0.21
N GLN A 85 9.08 -9.77 0.99
CA GLN A 85 9.10 -11.16 0.53
C GLN A 85 8.19 -11.37 -0.69
N LYS A 86 6.95 -10.84 -0.65
CA LYS A 86 6.04 -10.86 -1.80
C LYS A 86 6.68 -10.25 -3.05
N ARG A 87 7.36 -9.11 -2.91
CA ARG A 87 8.04 -8.46 -4.03
C ARG A 87 9.10 -9.37 -4.67
N ASN A 88 9.91 -10.06 -3.86
CA ASN A 88 10.94 -10.96 -4.37
C ASN A 88 10.35 -12.22 -5.04
N VAL A 89 9.23 -12.73 -4.52
CA VAL A 89 8.53 -13.87 -5.14
C VAL A 89 7.95 -13.48 -6.51
N PHE A 90 7.33 -12.29 -6.61
CA PHE A 90 6.83 -11.80 -7.90
C PHE A 90 7.96 -11.61 -8.93
N GLU A 91 9.13 -11.12 -8.53
CA GLU A 91 10.29 -11.02 -9.45
C GLU A 91 10.84 -12.39 -9.88
N LYS A 92 10.76 -13.41 -9.02
CA LYS A 92 11.13 -14.79 -9.41
C LYS A 92 10.13 -15.39 -10.40
N ILE A 93 8.83 -15.19 -10.17
CA ILE A 93 7.77 -15.67 -11.08
C ILE A 93 7.91 -15.02 -12.46
N ASP A 94 8.12 -13.70 -12.52
CA ASP A 94 8.34 -12.99 -13.78
C ASP A 94 9.57 -13.52 -14.55
N LYS A 95 10.65 -13.90 -13.85
CA LYS A 95 11.85 -14.48 -14.48
C LYS A 95 11.61 -15.89 -15.01
N MET A 96 10.99 -16.77 -14.22
CA MET A 96 10.66 -18.13 -14.65
C MET A 96 9.72 -18.13 -15.86
N GLN A 97 8.73 -17.23 -15.89
CA GLN A 97 7.83 -17.11 -17.02
C GLN A 97 8.53 -16.65 -18.31
N LYS A 98 9.52 -15.77 -18.20
CA LYS A 98 10.36 -15.36 -19.34
C LYS A 98 11.26 -16.49 -19.84
N GLU A 99 11.90 -17.23 -18.93
CA GLU A 99 12.75 -18.36 -19.30
C GLU A 99 11.97 -19.49 -19.99
N VAL A 100 10.72 -19.73 -19.60
CA VAL A 100 9.85 -20.70 -20.29
C VAL A 100 9.51 -20.22 -21.70
N LEU A 101 9.16 -18.93 -21.87
CA LEU A 101 8.83 -18.36 -23.18
C LEU A 101 10.02 -18.23 -24.14
N GLU A 102 11.25 -18.27 -23.63
CA GLU A 102 12.48 -18.14 -24.43
C GLU A 102 13.06 -19.51 -24.83
N ASN A 103 12.60 -20.60 -24.20
CA ASN A 103 12.99 -21.98 -24.49
C ASN A 103 11.95 -22.77 -25.32
N ASP A 104 10.80 -22.15 -25.66
CA ASP A 104 9.80 -22.64 -26.62
C ASP A 104 9.96 -21.91 -27.97
#